data_AF-A0A7S4KF48-F1
#
_entry.id   AF-A0A7S4KF48-F1
#
_cell.length_a   1.000
_cell.length_b   1.000
_cell.length_c   1.000
_cell.angle_alpha   90.00
_cell.angle_beta   90.00
_cell.angle_gamma   90.00
#
_symmetry.space_group_name_H-M   'P 1'
#
loop_
_entity.id
_entity.type
_entity.pdbx_description
1 polymer ?
#
loop_
_entity_poly.entity_id
_entity_poly.type
_entity_poly.pdbx_seq_one_letter_code
_entity_poly.pdbx_strand_id
1 'polypeptide(L)'
;ALWGNPIDRVRLWCARHAKSGDMNLSEKRCEFITGCSRRAVYGLLGGKARHCRAHREHDERDLVHKHCEFVSSDGSICTTQASYGQPGGPSKFCGNHKLHCHVQTRRSTKIQSHSLSKGGYLKHTALFSSSQITPYEA
;
A
#
# COMPACT_ATOMS: atom_id res chain seq x y z
N ALA A 1 27.68 -7.66 -5.49
CA ALA A 1 27.63 -6.18 -5.47
C ALA A 1 26.20 -5.73 -5.77
N LEU A 2 25.61 -4.87 -4.93
CA LEU A 2 24.25 -4.33 -5.09
C LEU A 2 24.22 -2.80 -5.20
N TRP A 3 25.29 -2.12 -4.78
CA TRP A 3 25.37 -0.66 -4.71
C TRP A 3 26.28 -0.10 -5.80
N GLY A 4 25.96 1.11 -6.27
CA GLY A 4 26.77 1.83 -7.25
C GLY A 4 26.12 3.14 -7.69
N ASN A 5 26.69 3.76 -8.72
CA ASN A 5 26.34 5.11 -9.09
C ASN A 5 24.92 5.18 -9.73
N PRO A 6 24.09 6.17 -9.35
CA PRO A 6 22.74 6.33 -9.88
C PRO A 6 22.65 6.54 -11.40
N ILE A 7 23.70 7.16 -11.95
CA ILE A 7 23.79 7.67 -13.31
C ILE A 7 24.17 6.54 -14.26
N ASP A 8 25.30 5.87 -13.99
CA ASP A 8 25.77 4.75 -14.83
C ASP A 8 25.02 3.43 -14.55
N ARG A 9 24.37 3.31 -13.39
CA ARG A 9 23.63 2.12 -12.93
C ARG A 9 24.47 0.84 -12.89
N VAL A 10 25.78 0.98 -12.68
CA VAL A 10 26.70 -0.15 -12.54
C VAL A 10 26.82 -0.56 -11.08
N ARG A 11 26.61 -1.86 -10.79
CA ARG A 11 26.76 -2.41 -9.43
C ARG A 11 28.21 -2.79 -9.16
N LEU A 12 28.88 -2.01 -8.31
CA LEU A 12 30.30 -2.20 -8.00
C LEU A 12 30.53 -2.65 -6.55
N TRP A 13 29.69 -2.20 -5.62
CA TRP A 13 29.95 -2.32 -4.18
C TRP A 13 28.89 -3.16 -3.46
N CYS A 14 29.24 -3.71 -2.30
CA CYS A 14 28.24 -4.15 -1.32
C CYS A 14 27.80 -2.95 -0.47
N ALA A 15 26.71 -3.09 0.31
CA ALA A 15 26.18 -2.00 1.12
C ALA A 15 27.24 -1.37 2.06
N ARG A 16 28.12 -2.20 2.63
CA ARG A 16 29.18 -1.76 3.54
C ARG A 16 30.30 -0.97 2.84
N HIS A 17 30.50 -1.16 1.54
CA HIS A 17 31.58 -0.51 0.79
C HIS A 17 31.05 0.51 -0.24
N ALA A 18 29.77 0.86 -0.15
CA ALA A 18 29.17 1.88 -1.02
C ALA A 18 29.79 3.25 -0.71
N LYS A 19 30.09 4.03 -1.75
CA LYS A 19 30.62 5.39 -1.61
C LYS A 19 29.49 6.37 -1.34
N SER A 20 29.83 7.59 -0.88
CA SER A 20 28.86 8.67 -0.77
C SER A 20 28.24 8.97 -2.14
N GLY A 21 26.90 8.97 -2.21
CA GLY A 21 26.16 9.14 -3.46
C GLY A 21 25.83 7.84 -4.21
N ASP A 22 26.44 6.70 -3.83
CA ASP A 22 26.01 5.40 -4.37
C ASP A 22 24.65 5.01 -3.80
N MET A 23 23.90 4.25 -4.59
CA MET A 23 22.58 3.77 -4.20
C MET A 23 22.41 2.29 -4.50
N ASN A 24 21.46 1.66 -3.79
CA ASN A 24 21.13 0.27 -4.03
C ASN A 24 20.42 0.10 -5.38
N LEU A 25 21.04 -0.65 -6.30
CA LEU A 25 20.58 -0.96 -7.66
C LEU A 25 20.05 -2.40 -7.78
N SER A 26 19.70 -3.05 -6.67
CA SER A 26 19.11 -4.39 -6.66
C SER A 26 17.68 -4.41 -7.20
N GLU A 27 16.92 -3.35 -6.93
CA GLU A 27 15.55 -3.19 -7.40
C GLU A 27 15.51 -2.42 -8.72
N LYS A 28 14.47 -2.67 -9.53
CA LYS A 28 14.22 -1.88 -10.74
C LYS A 28 13.90 -0.44 -10.35
N ARG A 29 14.72 0.50 -10.83
CA ARG A 29 14.57 1.95 -10.58
C ARG A 29 13.90 2.63 -11.75
N CYS A 30 13.23 3.74 -11.47
CA CYS A 30 12.65 4.62 -12.49
C CYS A 30 13.69 4.91 -13.58
N GLU A 31 13.32 4.90 -14.85
CA GLU A 31 14.25 5.17 -15.96
C GLU A 31 14.66 6.63 -16.09
N PHE A 32 13.99 7.54 -15.38
CA PHE A 32 14.43 8.91 -15.25
C PHE A 32 15.72 8.97 -14.42
N ILE A 33 16.86 9.12 -15.07
CA ILE A 33 18.19 9.04 -14.43
C ILE A 33 18.54 10.34 -13.67
N THR A 34 18.01 11.48 -14.10
CA THR A 34 18.30 12.80 -13.53
C THR A 34 17.50 13.05 -12.25
N GLY A 35 18.02 12.60 -11.11
CA GLY A 35 17.45 12.93 -9.80
C GLY A 35 16.26 12.07 -9.36
N CYS A 36 15.98 10.94 -10.03
CA CYS A 36 15.00 9.96 -9.55
C CYS A 36 15.65 8.66 -9.09
N SER A 37 15.58 8.42 -7.79
CA SER A 37 16.00 7.15 -7.16
C SER A 37 14.81 6.25 -6.79
N ARG A 38 13.59 6.62 -7.19
CA ARG A 38 12.36 5.88 -6.83
C ARG A 38 12.30 4.54 -7.56
N ARG A 39 11.67 3.55 -6.92
CA ARG A 39 11.39 2.24 -7.52
C ARG A 39 10.47 2.41 -8.74
N ALA A 40 10.80 1.71 -9.83
CA ALA A 40 9.90 1.59 -10.97
C ALA A 40 8.73 0.68 -10.58
N VAL A 41 7.52 1.21 -10.70
CA VAL A 41 6.28 0.48 -10.42
C VAL A 41 5.27 0.61 -11.55
N TYR A 42 5.37 1.64 -12.39
CA TYR A 42 4.51 1.88 -13.54
C TYR A 42 5.16 1.42 -14.85
N GLY A 43 4.35 0.89 -15.75
CA GLY A 43 4.72 0.52 -17.11
C GLY A 43 3.49 0.16 -17.95
N LEU A 44 3.71 -0.10 -19.24
CA LEU A 44 2.65 -0.58 -20.14
C LEU A 44 2.21 -2.01 -19.79
N LEU A 45 0.92 -2.30 -19.99
CA LEU A 45 0.37 -3.64 -19.79
C LEU A 45 1.12 -4.68 -20.64
N GLY A 46 1.45 -5.83 -20.05
CA GLY A 46 2.28 -6.87 -20.69
C GLY A 46 3.78 -6.56 -20.72
N GLY A 47 4.19 -5.36 -20.32
CA GLY A 47 5.59 -4.91 -20.28
C GLY A 47 6.26 -5.06 -18.91
N LYS A 48 7.40 -4.36 -18.77
CA LYS A 48 8.14 -4.22 -17.50
C LYS A 48 7.83 -2.86 -16.89
N ALA A 49 7.83 -2.78 -15.56
CA ALA A 49 7.78 -1.47 -14.88
C ALA A 49 9.07 -0.69 -15.16
N ARG A 50 8.93 0.51 -15.72
CA ARG A 50 10.02 1.41 -16.12
C ARG A 50 9.99 2.72 -15.32
N HIS A 51 8.82 3.17 -14.89
CA HIS A 51 8.65 4.48 -14.29
C HIS A 51 8.14 4.44 -12.84
N CYS A 52 8.43 5.48 -12.08
CA CYS A 52 7.81 5.70 -10.78
C CYS A 52 6.48 6.45 -10.95
N ARG A 53 5.68 6.55 -9.88
CA ARG A 53 4.37 7.24 -9.92
C ARG A 53 4.42 8.66 -10.48
N ALA A 54 5.51 9.39 -10.23
CA ALA A 54 5.66 10.77 -10.67
C ALA A 54 6.12 10.92 -12.12
N HIS A 55 6.74 9.88 -12.69
CA HIS A 55 7.26 9.89 -14.07
C HIS A 55 6.51 8.90 -14.95
N ARG A 56 5.32 8.48 -14.53
CA ARG A 56 4.50 7.56 -15.32
C ARG A 56 3.88 8.30 -16.49
N GLU A 57 3.71 7.61 -17.59
CA GLU A 57 2.90 8.11 -18.71
C GLU A 57 1.39 7.84 -18.46
N HIS A 58 0.54 8.46 -19.26
CA HIS A 58 -0.92 8.37 -19.10
C HIS A 58 -1.42 6.91 -19.20
N ASP A 59 -0.89 6.16 -20.15
CA ASP A 59 -1.30 4.78 -20.45
C ASP A 59 -0.63 3.74 -19.55
N GLU A 60 0.33 4.15 -18.72
CA GLU A 60 1.01 3.23 -17.82
C GLU A 60 0.17 2.90 -16.59
N ARG A 61 0.25 1.63 -16.20
CA ARG A 61 -0.43 1.05 -15.03
C ARG A 61 0.60 0.59 -14.02
N ASP A 62 0.19 0.50 -12.75
CA ASP A 62 1.04 -0.10 -11.72
C ASP A 62 1.12 -1.62 -11.98
N LEU A 63 2.32 -2.12 -12.28
CA LEU A 63 2.56 -3.52 -12.62
C LEU A 63 3.08 -4.31 -11.42
N VAL A 64 3.36 -3.65 -10.30
CA VAL A 64 4.03 -4.25 -9.13
C VAL A 64 3.03 -4.61 -8.06
N HIS A 65 2.00 -3.79 -7.86
CA HIS A 65 1.04 -4.02 -6.80
C HIS A 65 -0.24 -4.70 -7.31
N LYS A 66 -0.84 -5.53 -6.44
CA LYS A 66 -2.17 -6.10 -6.71
C LYS A 66 -3.26 -5.03 -6.67
N HIS A 67 -4.17 -5.09 -7.64
CA HIS A 67 -5.31 -4.19 -7.78
C HIS A 67 -6.58 -4.87 -7.24
N CYS A 68 -7.61 -4.06 -7.01
CA CYS A 68 -8.91 -4.52 -6.58
C CYS A 68 -9.52 -5.47 -7.61
N GLU A 69 -10.00 -6.63 -7.18
CA GLU A 69 -10.66 -7.64 -8.02
C GLU A 69 -12.14 -7.29 -8.32
N PHE A 70 -12.60 -6.11 -7.93
CA PHE A 70 -13.98 -5.67 -8.15
C PHE A 70 -14.17 -5.22 -9.60
N VAL A 71 -15.21 -5.76 -10.22
CA VAL A 71 -15.71 -5.39 -11.54
C VAL A 71 -17.12 -4.86 -11.36
N SER A 72 -17.39 -3.66 -11.85
CA SER A 72 -18.73 -3.07 -11.82
C SER A 72 -19.63 -3.70 -12.89
N SER A 73 -20.93 -3.43 -12.79
CA SER A 73 -21.95 -3.97 -13.69
C SER A 73 -21.77 -3.54 -15.16
N ASP A 74 -21.10 -2.41 -15.42
CA ASP A 74 -20.74 -1.92 -16.75
C ASP A 74 -19.46 -2.57 -17.31
N GLY A 75 -18.86 -3.52 -16.59
CA GLY A 75 -17.61 -4.19 -16.96
C GLY A 75 -16.35 -3.38 -16.60
N SER A 76 -16.47 -2.22 -15.94
CA SER A 76 -15.30 -1.45 -15.53
C SER A 76 -14.56 -2.14 -14.37
N ILE A 77 -13.22 -2.22 -14.47
CA ILE A 77 -12.37 -2.84 -13.46
C ILE A 77 -11.83 -1.76 -12.52
N CYS A 78 -11.95 -1.97 -11.21
CA CYS A 78 -11.41 -1.04 -10.22
C CYS A 78 -9.87 -1.00 -10.25
N THR A 79 -9.31 0.16 -10.59
CA THR A 79 -7.85 0.38 -10.66
C THR A 79 -7.22 0.78 -9.31
N THR A 80 -7.98 0.71 -8.21
CA THR A 80 -7.44 1.01 -6.88
C THR A 80 -6.65 -0.18 -6.34
N GLN A 81 -5.53 0.08 -5.66
CA GLN A 81 -4.74 -0.97 -5.01
C GLN A 81 -5.58 -1.75 -3.98
N ALA A 82 -5.54 -3.08 -4.05
CA ALA A 82 -6.22 -3.93 -3.09
C ALA A 82 -5.54 -3.86 -1.73
N SER A 83 -6.28 -3.55 -0.66
CA SER A 83 -5.77 -3.44 0.72
C SER A 83 -6.57 -4.24 1.75
N TYR A 84 -7.74 -4.76 1.36
CA TYR A 84 -8.68 -5.51 2.19
C TYR A 84 -8.85 -6.95 1.69
N GLY A 85 -9.05 -7.88 2.62
CA GLY A 85 -9.28 -9.30 2.33
C GLY A 85 -9.68 -10.08 3.58
N GLN A 86 -9.79 -11.39 3.46
CA GLN A 86 -10.07 -12.28 4.59
C GLN A 86 -8.95 -12.19 5.65
N PRO A 87 -9.27 -12.33 6.95
CA PRO A 87 -8.26 -12.44 8.00
C PRO A 87 -7.22 -13.53 7.68
N GLY A 88 -5.93 -13.18 7.72
CA GLY A 88 -4.83 -14.09 7.35
C GLY A 88 -4.67 -14.33 5.84
N GLY A 89 -5.56 -13.80 5.01
CA GLY A 89 -5.54 -13.96 3.55
C GLY A 89 -4.92 -12.77 2.79
N PRO A 90 -4.74 -12.91 1.46
CA PRO A 90 -4.27 -11.83 0.62
C PRO A 90 -5.31 -10.70 0.52
N SER A 91 -4.84 -9.47 0.34
CA SER A 91 -5.72 -8.36 -0.03
C SER A 91 -6.19 -8.52 -1.48
N LYS A 92 -7.50 -8.53 -1.68
CA LYS A 92 -8.16 -8.65 -2.98
C LYS A 92 -9.02 -7.44 -3.33
N PHE A 93 -9.45 -6.67 -2.33
CA PHE A 93 -10.39 -5.57 -2.50
C PHE A 93 -9.81 -4.25 -1.98
N CYS A 94 -10.26 -3.11 -2.52
CA CYS A 94 -9.95 -1.80 -1.96
C CYS A 94 -10.93 -1.45 -0.82
N GLY A 95 -10.71 -0.31 -0.16
CA GLY A 95 -11.57 0.13 0.94
C GLY A 95 -13.03 0.39 0.55
N ASN A 96 -13.26 0.75 -0.71
CA ASN A 96 -14.60 1.00 -1.25
C ASN A 96 -15.33 -0.28 -1.65
N HIS A 97 -14.61 -1.37 -1.90
CA HIS A 97 -15.16 -2.66 -2.36
C HIS A 97 -14.91 -3.79 -1.35
N LYS A 98 -14.72 -3.46 -0.07
CA LYS A 98 -14.55 -4.45 0.99
C LYS A 98 -15.89 -5.09 1.33
N LEU A 99 -15.87 -6.37 1.69
CA LEU A 99 -17.02 -7.07 2.24
C LEU A 99 -17.05 -6.89 3.76
N HIS A 100 -18.21 -7.19 4.37
CA HIS A 100 -18.45 -7.04 5.80
C HIS A 100 -17.37 -7.69 6.68
N CYS A 101 -16.87 -8.87 6.30
CA CYS A 101 -15.84 -9.61 7.03
C CYS A 101 -14.40 -9.32 6.58
N HIS A 102 -14.17 -8.42 5.62
CA HIS A 102 -12.83 -8.12 5.15
C HIS A 102 -12.10 -7.15 6.07
N VAL A 103 -10.89 -7.53 6.46
CA VAL A 103 -9.96 -6.72 7.25
C VAL A 103 -8.86 -6.17 6.36
N GLN A 104 -8.19 -5.10 6.80
CA GLN A 104 -7.02 -4.58 6.11
C GLN A 104 -5.85 -5.54 6.30
N THR A 105 -5.43 -6.24 5.24
CA THR A 105 -4.33 -7.21 5.32
C THR A 105 -2.99 -6.64 4.84
N ARG A 106 -3.01 -5.53 4.07
CA ARG A 106 -1.81 -4.72 3.88
C ARG A 106 -1.54 -3.88 5.13
N ARG A 107 -0.57 -4.30 5.93
CA ARG A 107 0.03 -3.41 6.93
C ARG A 107 0.72 -2.27 6.19
N SER A 108 0.12 -1.08 6.23
CA SER A 108 0.87 0.14 5.99
C SER A 108 1.91 0.22 7.10
N THR A 109 3.20 0.17 6.78
CA THR A 109 4.28 0.52 7.71
C THR A 109 4.24 2.01 8.03
N LYS A 110 3.12 2.50 8.56
CA LYS A 110 3.16 3.58 9.54
C LYS A 110 3.36 2.89 10.87
N ILE A 111 4.60 2.86 11.33
CA ILE A 111 4.86 2.79 12.76
C ILE A 111 4.32 4.11 13.31
N GLN A 112 3.01 4.19 13.55
CA GLN A 112 2.54 5.04 14.62
C GLN A 112 2.84 4.24 15.87
N SER A 113 3.99 4.52 16.46
CA SER A 113 4.24 4.26 17.86
C SER A 113 3.16 5.00 18.63
N HIS A 114 1.99 4.38 18.80
CA HIS A 114 1.15 4.70 19.93
C HIS A 114 1.96 4.24 21.14
N SER A 115 2.70 5.20 21.70
CA SER A 115 3.29 5.14 23.01
C SER A 115 2.25 4.52 23.93
N LEU A 116 2.60 3.40 24.58
CA LEU A 116 1.87 2.88 25.72
C LEU A 116 1.92 3.97 26.81
N SER A 117 0.96 4.89 26.79
CA SER A 117 0.70 5.76 27.93
C SER A 117 0.02 4.90 28.98
N LYS A 118 0.84 4.44 29.92
CA LYS A 118 0.43 3.94 31.23
C LYS A 118 -0.63 4.87 31.83
N GLY A 119 -1.68 4.29 32.40
CA GLY A 119 -2.46 4.92 33.46
C GLY A 119 -3.93 5.12 33.15
N GLY A 120 -4.77 4.72 34.11
CA GLY A 120 -6.14 5.23 34.22
C GLY A 120 -7.20 4.15 34.39
N TYR A 121 -7.20 3.48 35.54
CA TYR A 121 -8.37 2.76 36.03
C TYR A 121 -9.48 3.78 36.28
N LEU A 122 -10.53 3.81 35.47
CA LEU A 122 -11.74 4.58 35.77
C LEU A 122 -12.99 3.73 35.56
N LYS A 123 -13.71 3.65 36.67
CA LYS A 123 -14.86 2.83 36.98
C LYS A 123 -16.04 3.25 36.10
N HIS A 124 -16.62 2.31 35.35
CA HIS A 124 -17.97 2.50 34.82
C HIS A 124 -18.95 2.02 35.88
N THR A 125 -19.38 2.95 36.74
CA THR A 125 -20.57 2.80 37.57
C THR A 125 -21.78 2.69 36.67
N ALA A 126 -22.53 1.61 36.84
CA ALA A 126 -23.83 1.40 36.22
C ALA A 126 -24.78 2.54 36.59
N LEU A 127 -25.36 3.19 35.60
CA LEU A 127 -26.60 3.93 35.75
C LEU A 127 -27.61 3.35 34.76
N PHE A 128 -28.49 2.53 35.33
CA PHE A 128 -29.80 2.22 34.79
C PHE A 128 -30.54 3.53 34.51
N SER A 129 -31.08 3.67 33.31
CA SER A 129 -32.25 4.51 33.08
C SER A 129 -33.09 3.85 32.01
N SER A 130 -34.08 3.10 32.47
CA SER A 130 -35.19 2.54 31.71
C SER A 130 -36.00 3.65 31.04
N SER A 131 -36.39 3.47 29.78
CA SER A 131 -37.60 4.00 29.11
C SER A 131 -37.39 3.97 27.59
N GLN A 132 -38.26 3.54 26.69
CA GLN A 132 -39.58 2.91 26.67
C GLN A 132 -39.64 2.23 25.29
N ILE A 133 -40.09 0.98 25.25
CA ILE A 133 -40.31 0.22 24.01
C ILE A 133 -41.70 0.62 23.50
N THR A 134 -41.81 1.09 22.25
CA THR A 134 -43.09 1.15 21.54
C THR A 134 -43.07 0.15 20.39
N PRO A 135 -43.97 -0.83 20.33
CA PRO A 135 -44.09 -1.71 19.18
C PRO A 135 -44.84 -1.01 18.03
N TYR A 136 -44.29 -1.12 16.83
CA TYR A 136 -44.98 -0.89 15.57
C TYR A 136 -45.73 -2.19 15.23
N GLU A 137 -47.06 -2.15 15.23
CA GLU A 137 -47.91 -3.15 14.60
C GLU A 137 -48.32 -2.69 13.19
N ALA A 138 -48.67 -3.70 12.38
CA ALA A 138 -49.07 -3.64 10.99
C ALA A 138 -50.41 -2.94 10.73
#